data_AF-Q5K4W6-F1
#
_entry.id   AF-Q5K4W6-F1
#
_cell.length_a   1.000
_cell.length_b   1.000
_cell.length_c   1.000
_cell.angle_alpha   90.00
_cell.angle_beta   90.00
_cell.angle_gamma   90.00
#
_symmetry.space_group_name_H-M   'P 1'
#
loop_
_entity.id
_entity.type
_entity.pdbx_description
1 polymer ?
#
loop_
_entity_poly.entity_id
_entity_poly.type
_entity_poly.pdbx_seq_one_letter_code
_entity_poly.pdbx_strand_id
1 'polypeptide(L)' 'NGYYHSFWSRCIHSSRDFSDMVMVDNYIFNKDVFIQFNSTVGEYVGYTELGVYNAELWNKDPSELQQRRARVET' A
#
# COMPACT_ATOMS: atom_id res chain seq x y z
N ASN A 1 -22.39 15.95 -3.84
CA ASN A 1 -20.92 16.14 -3.84
C ASN A 1 -20.38 15.75 -2.48
N GLY A 2 -19.62 14.67 -2.40
CA GLY A 2 -19.05 14.14 -1.17
C GLY A 2 -17.60 13.69 -1.39
N TYR A 3 -16.96 13.23 -0.32
CA TYR A 3 -15.64 12.62 -0.40
C TYR A 3 -15.75 11.17 -0.85
N TYR A 4 -14.84 10.74 -1.72
CA TYR A 4 -14.74 9.37 -2.17
C TYR A 4 -13.41 8.79 -1.74
N HIS A 5 -13.47 7.68 -1.02
CA HIS A 5 -12.31 6.87 -0.69
C HIS A 5 -12.42 5.53 -1.40
N SER A 6 -11.35 5.10 -2.06
CA SER A 6 -11.26 3.78 -2.65
C SER A 6 -9.89 3.16 -2.40
N PHE A 7 -9.85 1.85 -2.49
CA PHE A 7 -8.65 1.06 -2.31
C PHE A 7 -8.59 0.02 -3.42
N TRP A 8 -7.42 -0.13 -4.05
CA TRP A 8 -7.18 -1.28 -4.91
C TRP A 8 -5.79 -1.86 -4.64
N SER A 9 -5.74 -3.18 -4.69
CA SER A 9 -4.51 -3.96 -4.64
C SER A 9 -4.19 -4.48 -6.02
N ARG A 10 -2.90 -4.53 -6.37
CA ARG A 10 -2.41 -5.15 -7.61
C ARG A 10 -1.20 -6.02 -7.31
N CYS A 11 -1.22 -7.21 -7.87
CA CYS A 11 -0.06 -8.08 -7.92
C CYS A 11 0.61 -7.96 -9.28
N ILE A 12 1.94 -7.82 -9.27
CA ILE A 12 2.79 -7.72 -10.46
C ILE A 12 3.84 -8.82 -10.34
N HIS A 13 3.88 -9.75 -11.28
CA HIS A 13 4.87 -10.83 -11.33
C HIS A 13 5.19 -11.15 -12.79
N SER A 14 6.35 -11.75 -13.04
CA SER A 14 6.74 -12.23 -14.37
C SER A 14 7.10 -13.71 -14.38
N SER A 15 7.56 -14.23 -13.24
CA SER A 15 7.82 -15.66 -13.05
C SER A 15 6.53 -16.48 -13.05
N ARG A 16 6.63 -17.74 -13.49
CA ARG A 16 5.50 -18.69 -13.46
C ARG A 16 5.21 -19.22 -12.06
N ASP A 17 6.21 -19.21 -11.19
CA ASP A 17 6.12 -19.69 -9.81
C ASP A 17 5.84 -18.55 -8.80
N PHE A 18 5.61 -17.33 -9.30
CA PHE A 18 5.32 -16.12 -8.52
C PHE A 18 6.44 -15.70 -7.55
N SER A 19 7.64 -16.25 -7.68
CA SER A 19 8.79 -15.94 -6.83
C SER A 19 9.22 -14.45 -6.88
N ASP A 20 8.85 -13.74 -7.95
CA ASP A 20 9.12 -12.31 -8.16
C ASP A 20 7.89 -11.41 -7.95
N MET A 21 6.84 -11.91 -7.28
CA MET A 21 5.62 -11.16 -7.10
C MET A 21 5.80 -9.94 -6.21
N VAL A 22 5.27 -8.81 -6.67
CA VAL A 22 5.19 -7.55 -5.94
C VAL A 22 3.73 -7.16 -5.78
N MET A 23 3.33 -6.92 -4.54
CA MET A 23 2.01 -6.39 -4.19
C MET A 23 2.11 -4.86 -4.04
N VAL A 24 1.21 -4.16 -4.71
CA VAL A 24 1.07 -2.70 -4.61
C VAL A 24 -0.36 -2.36 -4.22
N ASP A 25 -0.50 -1.75 -3.05
CA ASP A 25 -1.76 -1.31 -2.48
C ASP A 25 -1.88 0.22 -2.64
N ASN A 26 -2.92 0.70 -3.31
CA ASN A 26 -3.15 2.12 -3.54
C ASN A 26 -4.41 2.58 -2.78
N TYR A 27 -4.23 3.58 -1.93
CA TYR A 27 -5.30 4.26 -1.22
C TYR A 27 -5.58 5.57 -1.94
N ILE A 28 -6.83 5.74 -2.39
CA ILE A 28 -7.25 6.86 -3.22
C ILE A 28 -8.27 7.69 -2.47
N PHE A 29 -8.05 9.00 -2.48
CA PHE A 29 -8.97 9.97 -1.95
C PHE A 29 -9.29 10.99 -3.03
N ASN A 30 -10.58 11.16 -3.34
CA ASN A 30 -11.08 12.09 -4.35
C ASN A 30 -10.37 12.01 -5.72
N LYS A 31 -10.09 10.78 -6.17
CA LYS A 31 -9.44 10.41 -7.45
C LYS A 31 -7.91 10.46 -7.46
N ASP A 32 -7.28 10.94 -6.40
CA ASP A 32 -5.83 10.95 -6.28
C ASP A 32 -5.33 9.89 -5.30
N VAL A 33 -4.28 9.16 -5.67
CA VAL A 33 -3.60 8.26 -4.75
C VAL A 33 -2.91 9.12 -3.69
N PHE A 34 -3.33 8.98 -2.43
CA PHE A 34 -2.73 9.73 -1.33
C PHE A 34 -1.74 8.90 -0.52
N ILE A 35 -1.90 7.57 -0.48
CA ILE A 35 -0.97 6.63 0.15
C ILE A 35 -0.79 5.40 -0.74
N GLN A 36 0.41 4.84 -0.78
CA GLN A 36 0.68 3.54 -1.39
C GLN A 36 1.55 2.68 -0.48
N PHE A 37 1.28 1.39 -0.42
CA PHE A 37 2.20 0.39 0.11
C PHE A 37 2.76 -0.44 -1.04
N ASN A 38 4.08 -0.63 -1.04
CA ASN A 38 4.78 -1.48 -2.02
C ASN A 38 5.50 -2.58 -1.25
N SER A 39 5.22 -3.84 -1.55
CA SER A 39 5.78 -4.97 -0.80
C SER A 39 7.29 -5.12 -0.92
N THR A 40 7.91 -4.62 -2.00
CA THR A 40 9.37 -4.60 -2.17
C THR A 40 10.02 -3.61 -1.20
N VAL A 41 9.38 -2.45 -0.98
CA VAL A 41 9.85 -1.46 0.00
C VAL A 41 9.48 -1.88 1.42
N GLY A 42 8.28 -2.46 1.57
CA GLY A 42 7.76 -2.98 2.83
C GLY A 42 7.20 -1.89 3.76
N GLU A 43 6.87 -0.71 3.24
CA GLU A 43 6.33 0.42 4.01
C GLU A 43 5.34 1.26 3.19
N TYR A 44 4.63 2.14 3.87
CA TYR A 44 3.73 3.11 3.26
C TYR A 44 4.45 4.38 2.85
N VAL A 45 4.10 4.88 1.67
CA VAL A 45 4.56 6.16 1.12
C VAL A 45 3.35 7.06 0.90
N GLY A 46 3.39 8.25 1.50
CA GLY A 46 2.38 9.29 1.29
C GLY A 46 2.74 10.20 0.12
N TYR A 47 1.77 10.54 -0.72
CA TYR A 47 1.95 11.42 -1.89
C TYR A 47 1.33 12.82 -1.71
N THR A 48 0.51 13.00 -0.68
CA THR A 48 -0.06 14.28 -0.27
C THR A 48 0.27 14.53 1.19
N GLU A 49 0.13 15.75 1.71
CA GLU A 49 0.39 16.04 3.13
C GLU A 49 -0.43 15.13 4.08
N LEU A 50 -1.72 14.92 3.76
CA LEU A 50 -2.58 13.98 4.47
C LEU A 50 -2.04 12.53 4.39
N GLY A 51 -1.53 12.15 3.22
CA GLY A 51 -0.94 10.84 3.00
C GLY A 51 0.34 10.64 3.79
N VAL A 52 1.23 11.63 3.80
CA VAL A 52 2.50 11.58 4.53
C VAL A 52 2.25 11.41 6.03
N TYR A 53 1.36 12.22 6.60
CA TYR A 53 1.00 12.11 8.02
C TYR A 53 0.50 10.71 8.39
N ASN A 54 -0.41 10.15 7.59
CA ASN A 54 -0.97 8.82 7.85
C ASN A 54 0.04 7.70 7.58
N ALA A 55 0.87 7.81 6.54
CA ALA A 55 1.92 6.85 6.24
C ALA A 55 2.95 6.79 7.38
N GLU A 56 3.35 7.92 7.96
CA GLU A 56 4.21 7.96 9.13
C GLU A 56 3.60 7.27 10.35
N LEU A 57 2.29 7.42 10.58
CA LEU A 57 1.59 6.74 11.67
C LEU A 57 1.54 5.23 11.45
N TRP A 58 1.19 4.78 10.25
CA TRP A 58 1.12 3.35 9.93
C TRP A 58 2.49 2.69 9.94
N ASN A 59 3.52 3.36 9.43
CA ASN A 59 4.90 2.85 9.46
C ASN A 59 5.46 2.73 10.88
N LYS A 60 4.89 3.45 11.86
CA LYS A 60 5.26 3.34 13.28
C LYS A 60 4.57 2.19 14.00
N ASP A 61 3.56 1.54 13.40
CA ASP A 61 2.88 0.37 13.96
C ASP A 61 3.48 -0.93 13.36
N PRO A 62 4.30 -1.68 14.13
CA PRO A 62 4.93 -2.90 13.63
C PRO A 62 3.92 -4.01 13.32
N SER A 63 2.78 -4.05 14.01
CA SER A 63 1.74 -5.06 13.79
C SER A 63 1.08 -4.84 12.44
N GLU A 64 0.81 -3.59 12.12
CA GLU A 64 0.23 -3.19 10.83
C GLU A 64 1.19 -3.53 9.68
N LEU A 65 2.46 -3.12 9.77
CA LEU A 65 3.46 -3.41 8.75
C LEU A 65 3.68 -4.92 8.55
N GLN A 66 3.72 -5.69 9.65
CA GLN A 66 3.89 -7.13 9.57
C GLN A 66 2.69 -7.79 8.88
N GLN A 67 1.46 -7.37 9.19
CA GLN A 67 0.26 -7.87 8.53
C GLN A 67 0.27 -7.56 7.02
N ARG A 68 0.74 -6.37 6.63
CA ARG A 68 0.81 -5.98 5.21
C ARG A 68 1.89 -6.73 4.45
N ARG A 69 3.07 -6.90 5.04
CA ARG A 69 4.16 -7.70 4.44
C ARG A 69 3.76 -9.16 4.28
N ALA A 70 3.03 -9.72 5.24
CA ALA A 70 2.57 -11.12 5.18
C ALA A 70 1.53 -11.39 4.08
N ARG A 71 0.81 -10.36 3.60
CA ARG A 71 -0.21 -10.52 2.55
C ARG A 71 0.38 -10.95 1.19
N VAL A 72 1.68 -10.74 0.96
CA VAL A 72 2.36 -11.20 -0.25
C VAL A 72 2.37 -12.73 -0.34
N GLU A 73 2.30 -13.42 0.79
CA GLU A 73 2.46 -14.88 0.89
C GLU A 73 1.12 -15.65 0.81
N THR A 74 -0.01 -14.95 0.63
CA THR A 74 -1.39 -15.52 0.67
C THR A 74 -2.20 -15.17 -0.57
#